data_AF-A0A956F2F7-F1
#
_entry.id   AF-A0A956F2F7-F1
#
_cell.length_a   1.000
_cell.length_b   1.000
_cell.length_c   1.000
_cell.angle_alpha   90.00
_cell.angle_beta   90.00
_cell.angle_gamma   90.00
#
_symmetry.space_group_name_H-M   'P 1'
#
loop_
_entity.id
_entity.type
_entity.pdbx_description
1 polymer ?
#
loop_
_entity_poly.entity_id
_entity_poly.type
_entity_poly.pdbx_seq_one_letter_code
_entity_poly.pdbx_strand_id
1 'polypeptide(L)'
;LKRSKPSRDELAEWQERLYRALTKNPERLAALGLQWGRFCLTKPSALTWADRIRKELDGKWEPSHLVAAYLRCLLPAERYAELLEALDELPSPSWEERLLGVAALAAGGDPDAAVGYAETHGAVTNPTAVAQACEKVLIDAGRRDEAYSRFALRAGEASTYVAWFRVVRKKYPGRRPQGILADLVATTPDEPGKWFAAAKDAELFQEAIDLVQKSQADVRTLLRAAHDYADRQPWFAMEAGLAALKWMLEAPHFEITNTEIWNAYNATRVAANAADLRDEAMDRLRELLGRDSVRDRVVTRVLSRELGLS
;
A
#
# COMPACT_ATOMS: atom_id res chain seq x y z
N LEU A 1 -42.57 -3.27 -5.27
CA LEU A 1 -42.46 -4.60 -5.93
C LEU A 1 -41.22 -5.31 -5.42
N LYS A 2 -41.35 -6.22 -4.44
CA LYS A 2 -40.24 -7.13 -4.09
C LYS A 2 -40.10 -8.09 -5.27
N ARG A 3 -39.04 -7.96 -6.08
CA ARG A 3 -38.75 -8.94 -7.14
C ARG A 3 -38.50 -10.29 -6.47
N SER A 4 -39.26 -11.32 -6.86
CA SER A 4 -38.97 -12.70 -6.45
C SER A 4 -37.58 -13.09 -6.96
N LYS A 5 -36.89 -13.97 -6.24
CA LYS A 5 -35.65 -14.55 -6.76
C LYS A 5 -36.00 -15.34 -8.03
N PRO A 6 -35.24 -15.17 -9.13
CA PRO A 6 -35.47 -15.93 -10.35
C PRO A 6 -35.33 -17.43 -10.08
N SER A 7 -36.15 -18.22 -10.76
CA SER A 7 -36.10 -19.67 -10.75
C SER A 7 -34.82 -20.21 -11.41
N ARG A 8 -34.52 -21.49 -11.18
CA ARG A 8 -33.36 -22.15 -11.79
C ARG A 8 -33.40 -22.12 -13.32
N ASP A 9 -34.59 -22.28 -13.90
CA ASP A 9 -34.78 -22.31 -15.36
C ASP A 9 -34.62 -20.92 -15.97
N GLU A 10 -35.18 -19.88 -15.32
CA GLU A 10 -34.96 -18.48 -15.74
C GLU A 10 -33.48 -18.08 -15.69
N LEU A 11 -32.74 -18.58 -14.70
CA LEU A 11 -31.29 -18.36 -14.59
C LEU A 11 -30.52 -19.09 -15.71
N ALA A 12 -30.89 -20.33 -16.02
CA ALA A 12 -30.26 -21.10 -17.09
C ALA A 12 -30.50 -20.45 -18.47
N GLU A 13 -31.73 -20.01 -18.74
CA GLU A 13 -32.07 -19.31 -19.98
C GLU A 13 -31.29 -17.98 -20.10
N TRP A 14 -31.17 -17.24 -19.01
CA TRP A 14 -30.39 -16.01 -18.97
C TRP A 14 -28.89 -16.25 -19.22
N GLN A 15 -28.30 -17.27 -18.60
CA GLN A 15 -26.91 -17.67 -18.86
C GLN A 15 -26.71 -18.05 -20.33
N GLU A 16 -27.63 -18.80 -20.92
CA GLU A 16 -27.57 -19.18 -22.33
C GLU A 16 -27.58 -17.96 -23.25
N ARG A 17 -28.44 -16.97 -22.96
CA ARG A 17 -28.49 -15.71 -23.71
C ARG A 17 -27.19 -14.93 -23.61
N LEU A 18 -26.59 -14.86 -22.41
CA LEU A 18 -25.30 -14.22 -22.21
C LEU A 18 -24.17 -14.94 -22.97
N TYR A 19 -24.16 -16.27 -22.93
CA TYR A 19 -23.13 -17.06 -23.60
C TYR A 19 -23.19 -16.89 -25.11
N ARG A 20 -24.41 -16.92 -25.68
CA ARG A 20 -24.64 -16.63 -27.10
C ARG A 20 -24.22 -15.22 -27.49
N ALA A 21 -24.41 -14.23 -26.61
CA ALA A 21 -23.97 -12.87 -26.89
C ALA A 21 -22.44 -12.80 -26.92
N LEU A 22 -21.77 -13.43 -25.95
CA LEU A 22 -20.32 -13.52 -25.86
C LEU A 22 -19.71 -14.16 -27.11
N THR A 23 -20.21 -15.34 -27.51
CA THR A 23 -19.68 -16.07 -28.68
C THR A 23 -19.92 -15.33 -29.99
N LYS A 24 -21.02 -14.56 -30.12
CA LYS A 24 -21.28 -13.73 -31.30
C LYS A 24 -20.42 -12.46 -31.37
N ASN A 25 -20.01 -11.91 -30.22
CA ASN A 25 -19.28 -10.64 -30.15
C ASN A 25 -18.10 -10.70 -29.16
N PRO A 26 -17.15 -11.63 -29.36
CA PRO A 26 -16.15 -11.93 -28.34
C PRO A 26 -15.21 -10.77 -28.05
N GLU A 27 -14.85 -9.97 -29.06
CA GLU A 27 -14.00 -8.79 -28.87
C GLU A 27 -14.66 -7.70 -28.02
N ARG A 28 -15.98 -7.48 -28.21
CA ARG A 28 -16.74 -6.45 -27.48
C ARG A 28 -17.15 -6.91 -26.09
N LEU A 29 -17.28 -8.23 -25.88
CA LEU A 29 -17.80 -8.82 -24.65
C LEU A 29 -16.79 -9.69 -23.91
N ALA A 30 -15.49 -9.59 -24.21
CA ALA A 30 -14.43 -10.38 -23.57
C ALA A 30 -14.48 -10.32 -22.03
N ALA A 31 -14.83 -9.16 -21.47
CA ALA A 31 -15.02 -8.97 -20.03
C ALA A 31 -16.07 -9.90 -19.43
N LEU A 32 -17.08 -10.32 -20.20
CA LEU A 32 -18.10 -11.28 -19.76
C LEU A 32 -17.48 -12.67 -19.52
N GLY A 33 -16.53 -13.10 -20.36
CA GLY A 33 -15.79 -14.35 -20.17
C GLY A 33 -14.96 -14.33 -18.89
N LEU A 34 -14.30 -13.20 -18.60
CA LEU A 34 -13.52 -13.02 -17.37
C LEU A 34 -14.38 -13.06 -16.09
N GLN A 35 -15.69 -12.80 -16.20
CA GLN A 35 -16.63 -12.84 -15.08
C GLN A 35 -17.47 -14.12 -15.04
N TRP A 36 -17.25 -15.07 -15.97
CA TRP A 36 -18.19 -16.18 -16.21
C TRP A 36 -18.44 -17.06 -14.97
N GLY A 37 -17.40 -17.28 -14.16
CA GLY A 37 -17.51 -18.00 -12.88
C GLY A 37 -18.53 -17.39 -11.92
N ARG A 38 -18.70 -16.07 -11.92
CA ARG A 38 -19.70 -15.37 -11.09
C ARG A 38 -21.13 -15.56 -11.59
N PHE A 39 -21.30 -15.86 -12.88
CA PHE A 39 -22.59 -16.21 -13.43
C PHE A 39 -22.96 -17.66 -13.15
N CYS A 40 -22.00 -18.52 -12.79
CA CYS A 40 -22.22 -19.90 -12.37
C CYS A 40 -22.74 -19.93 -10.91
N LEU A 41 -23.98 -19.46 -10.70
CA LEU A 41 -24.60 -19.22 -9.38
C LEU A 41 -24.72 -20.46 -8.47
N THR A 42 -24.46 -21.66 -8.99
CA THR A 42 -24.48 -22.92 -8.26
C THR A 42 -23.38 -23.86 -8.80
N LYS A 43 -22.85 -24.75 -7.95
CA LYS A 43 -21.88 -25.76 -8.37
C LYS A 43 -22.37 -26.63 -9.55
N PRO A 44 -23.63 -27.13 -9.58
CA PRO A 44 -24.14 -27.85 -10.75
C PRO A 44 -24.13 -27.03 -12.04
N SER A 45 -24.46 -25.73 -11.97
CA SER A 45 -24.40 -24.83 -13.14
C SER A 45 -22.95 -24.63 -13.60
N ALA A 46 -22.00 -24.47 -12.67
CA ALA A 46 -20.58 -24.37 -12.97
C ALA A 46 -20.05 -25.63 -13.67
N LEU A 47 -20.45 -26.81 -13.21
CA LEU A 47 -20.09 -28.10 -13.82
C LEU A 47 -20.60 -28.20 -15.26
N THR A 48 -21.90 -27.90 -15.48
CA THR A 48 -22.49 -27.90 -16.82
C THR A 48 -21.77 -26.97 -17.78
N TRP A 49 -21.44 -25.75 -17.35
CA TRP A 49 -20.70 -24.79 -18.17
C TRP A 49 -19.25 -25.22 -18.41
N ALA A 50 -18.56 -25.74 -17.39
CA ALA A 50 -17.21 -26.26 -17.55
C ALA A 50 -17.16 -27.37 -18.60
N ASP A 51 -18.04 -28.38 -18.50
CA ASP A 51 -18.08 -29.51 -19.43
C ASP A 51 -18.41 -29.09 -20.86
N ARG A 52 -19.36 -28.15 -21.01
CA ARG A 52 -19.73 -27.62 -22.33
C ARG A 52 -18.57 -26.86 -22.96
N ILE A 53 -18.00 -25.90 -22.25
CA ILE A 53 -16.93 -25.05 -22.78
C ILE A 53 -15.69 -25.91 -23.06
N ARG A 54 -15.38 -26.91 -22.22
CA ARG A 54 -14.28 -27.85 -22.48
C ARG A 54 -14.43 -28.57 -23.82
N LYS A 55 -15.65 -29.01 -24.15
CA LYS A 55 -15.94 -29.63 -25.47
C LYS A 55 -15.78 -28.62 -26.61
N GLU A 56 -16.24 -27.39 -26.43
CA GLU A 56 -16.13 -26.33 -27.44
C GLU A 56 -14.69 -25.87 -27.68
N LEU A 57 -13.81 -25.96 -26.68
CA LEU A 57 -12.39 -25.65 -26.80
C LEU A 57 -11.65 -26.62 -27.74
N ASP A 58 -12.08 -27.89 -27.81
CA ASP A 58 -11.49 -28.90 -28.69
C ASP A 58 -9.94 -28.98 -28.59
N GLY A 59 -9.42 -28.90 -27.36
CA GLY A 59 -7.97 -28.93 -27.08
C GLY A 59 -7.19 -27.67 -27.47
N LYS A 60 -7.86 -26.58 -27.89
CA LYS A 60 -7.22 -25.32 -28.26
C LYS A 60 -7.05 -24.42 -27.04
N TRP A 61 -5.80 -24.15 -26.69
CA TRP A 61 -5.42 -23.34 -25.53
C TRP A 61 -4.89 -21.95 -25.89
N GLU A 62 -5.17 -21.48 -27.10
CA GLU A 62 -4.87 -20.10 -27.45
C GLU A 62 -5.73 -19.14 -26.60
N PRO A 63 -5.13 -18.04 -26.09
CA PRO A 63 -5.86 -17.04 -25.32
C PRO A 63 -7.13 -16.58 -26.04
N SER A 64 -8.28 -16.88 -25.44
CA SER A 64 -9.59 -16.61 -26.02
C SER A 64 -10.64 -16.42 -24.94
N HIS A 65 -11.79 -15.87 -25.31
CA HIS A 65 -12.94 -15.73 -24.40
C HIS A 65 -13.45 -17.08 -23.88
N LEU A 66 -13.29 -18.17 -24.66
CA LEU A 66 -13.68 -19.53 -24.26
C LEU A 66 -12.73 -20.08 -23.19
N VAL A 67 -11.42 -20.00 -23.43
CA VAL A 67 -10.40 -20.36 -22.43
C VAL A 67 -10.63 -19.54 -21.17
N ALA A 68 -10.89 -18.24 -21.35
CA ALA A 68 -11.13 -17.37 -20.23
C ALA A 68 -12.33 -17.84 -19.40
N ALA A 69 -13.50 -17.99 -20.02
CA ALA A 69 -14.72 -18.45 -19.35
C ALA A 69 -14.54 -19.83 -18.70
N TYR A 70 -13.87 -20.76 -19.38
CA TYR A 70 -13.61 -22.11 -18.91
C TYR A 70 -12.88 -22.12 -17.56
N LEU A 71 -11.72 -21.43 -17.48
CA LEU A 71 -10.94 -21.37 -16.24
C LEU A 71 -11.76 -20.83 -15.07
N ARG A 72 -12.63 -19.84 -15.32
CA ARG A 72 -13.48 -19.25 -14.26
C ARG A 72 -14.65 -20.15 -13.87
N CYS A 73 -15.08 -21.11 -14.69
CA CYS A 73 -16.05 -22.14 -14.30
C CYS A 73 -15.48 -23.14 -13.31
N LEU A 74 -14.20 -23.51 -13.45
CA LEU A 74 -13.61 -24.62 -12.70
C LEU A 74 -13.55 -24.35 -11.20
N LEU A 75 -13.40 -23.08 -10.78
CA LEU A 75 -13.36 -22.70 -9.38
C LEU A 75 -14.71 -22.95 -8.64
N PRO A 76 -15.85 -22.37 -9.05
CA PRO A 76 -17.16 -22.69 -8.43
C PRO A 76 -17.65 -24.12 -8.72
N ALA A 77 -17.07 -24.80 -9.72
CA ALA A 77 -17.28 -26.22 -9.94
C ALA A 77 -16.49 -27.13 -8.97
N GLU A 78 -15.55 -26.55 -8.21
CA GLU A 78 -14.61 -27.26 -7.34
C GLU A 78 -13.72 -28.28 -8.07
N ARG A 79 -13.43 -28.01 -9.35
CA ARG A 79 -12.53 -28.81 -10.19
C ARG A 79 -11.12 -28.23 -10.12
N TYR A 80 -10.56 -28.19 -8.90
CA TYR A 80 -9.32 -27.47 -8.60
C TYR A 80 -8.10 -28.06 -9.31
N ALA A 81 -7.95 -29.39 -9.32
CA ALA A 81 -6.84 -30.06 -10.01
C ALA A 81 -6.83 -29.74 -11.50
N GLU A 82 -7.99 -29.84 -12.15
CA GLU A 82 -8.13 -29.53 -13.56
C GLU A 82 -7.92 -28.05 -13.88
N LEU A 83 -8.22 -27.14 -12.94
CA LEU A 83 -7.87 -25.73 -13.12
C LEU A 83 -6.36 -25.52 -13.14
N LEU A 84 -5.60 -26.24 -12.30
CA LEU A 84 -4.15 -26.17 -12.31
C LEU A 84 -3.58 -26.77 -13.60
N GLU A 85 -4.07 -27.93 -14.03
CA GLU A 85 -3.68 -28.56 -15.31
C GLU A 85 -3.97 -27.62 -16.49
N ALA A 86 -5.16 -27.00 -16.52
CA ALA A 86 -5.54 -26.05 -17.55
C ALA A 86 -4.62 -24.81 -17.59
N LEU A 87 -4.14 -24.34 -16.43
CA LEU A 87 -3.17 -23.24 -16.36
C LEU A 87 -1.78 -23.66 -16.85
N ASP A 88 -1.42 -24.93 -16.75
CA ASP A 88 -0.14 -25.46 -17.26
C ASP A 88 -0.19 -25.73 -18.78
N GLU A 89 -1.38 -26.02 -19.34
CA GLU A 89 -1.59 -26.14 -20.78
C GLU A 89 -1.54 -24.77 -21.52
N LEU A 90 -1.69 -23.67 -20.78
CA LEU A 90 -1.61 -22.33 -21.35
C LEU A 90 -0.16 -21.91 -21.66
N PRO A 91 0.13 -21.37 -22.87
CA PRO A 91 1.51 -21.01 -23.25
C PRO A 91 2.17 -19.96 -22.35
N SER A 92 1.42 -18.97 -21.88
CA SER A 92 1.91 -17.91 -21.00
C SER A 92 0.73 -17.31 -20.21
N PRO A 93 0.33 -17.94 -19.10
CA PRO A 93 -0.76 -17.44 -18.27
C PRO A 93 -0.42 -16.07 -17.70
N SER A 94 -1.37 -15.15 -17.82
CA SER A 94 -1.32 -13.86 -17.14
C SER A 94 -1.34 -14.04 -15.61
N TRP A 95 -0.89 -13.02 -14.88
CA TRP A 95 -0.98 -13.04 -13.41
C TRP A 95 -2.44 -13.18 -12.94
N GLU A 96 -3.38 -12.55 -13.63
CA GLU A 96 -4.82 -12.66 -13.36
C GLU A 96 -5.35 -14.10 -13.50
N GLU A 97 -4.79 -14.88 -14.42
CA GLU A 97 -5.11 -16.30 -14.55
C GLU A 97 -4.42 -17.13 -13.48
N ARG A 98 -3.16 -16.82 -13.14
CA ARG A 98 -2.45 -17.48 -12.03
C ARG A 98 -3.17 -17.29 -10.69
N LEU A 99 -3.86 -16.16 -10.47
CA LEU A 99 -4.70 -15.95 -9.29
C LEU A 99 -5.85 -16.98 -9.17
N LEU A 100 -6.31 -17.58 -10.27
CA LEU A 100 -7.27 -18.68 -10.22
C LEU A 100 -6.64 -19.93 -9.61
N GLY A 101 -5.38 -20.24 -9.94
CA GLY A 101 -4.62 -21.34 -9.34
C GLY A 101 -4.40 -21.12 -7.84
N VAL A 102 -4.04 -19.90 -7.44
CA VAL A 102 -3.94 -19.51 -6.02
C VAL A 102 -5.28 -19.74 -5.30
N ALA A 103 -6.39 -19.28 -5.90
CA ALA A 103 -7.72 -19.44 -5.33
C ALA A 103 -8.15 -20.91 -5.25
N ALA A 104 -7.81 -21.73 -6.23
CA ALA A 104 -8.12 -23.16 -6.26
C ALA A 104 -7.40 -23.92 -5.14
N LEU A 105 -6.10 -23.67 -4.96
CA LEU A 105 -5.32 -24.28 -3.89
C LEU A 105 -5.81 -23.86 -2.49
N ALA A 106 -6.10 -22.57 -2.32
CA ALA A 106 -6.62 -22.06 -1.05
C ALA A 106 -8.02 -22.63 -0.74
N ALA A 107 -8.91 -22.71 -1.73
CA ALA A 107 -10.24 -23.30 -1.58
C ALA A 107 -10.20 -24.82 -1.35
N GLY A 108 -9.17 -25.49 -1.88
CA GLY A 108 -8.87 -26.89 -1.61
C GLY A 108 -8.35 -27.17 -0.19
N GLY A 109 -8.16 -26.12 0.63
CA GLY A 109 -7.72 -26.24 2.02
C GLY A 109 -6.20 -26.26 2.22
N ASP A 110 -5.41 -25.93 1.19
CA ASP A 110 -3.95 -25.88 1.26
C ASP A 110 -3.43 -24.44 1.05
N PRO A 111 -3.42 -23.60 2.10
CA PRO A 111 -2.92 -22.23 2.01
C PRO A 111 -1.42 -22.15 1.73
N ASP A 112 -0.63 -23.15 2.12
CA ASP A 112 0.81 -23.17 1.89
C ASP A 112 1.14 -23.43 0.43
N ALA A 113 0.46 -24.39 -0.19
CA ALA A 113 0.57 -24.61 -1.64
C ALA A 113 0.12 -23.37 -2.43
N ALA A 114 -0.96 -22.69 -2.00
CA ALA A 114 -1.43 -21.47 -2.63
C ALA A 114 -0.39 -20.33 -2.57
N VAL A 115 0.25 -20.12 -1.41
CA VAL A 115 1.34 -19.14 -1.25
C VAL A 115 2.54 -19.52 -2.11
N GLY A 116 2.98 -20.79 -2.07
CA GLY A 116 4.11 -21.26 -2.87
C GLY A 116 3.85 -21.14 -4.38
N TYR A 117 2.62 -21.39 -4.83
CA TYR A 117 2.23 -21.20 -6.22
C TYR A 117 2.32 -19.73 -6.65
N ALA A 118 1.82 -18.80 -5.82
CA ALA A 118 1.88 -17.37 -6.08
C ALA A 118 3.32 -16.85 -6.15
N GLU A 119 4.18 -17.25 -5.20
CA GLU A 119 5.58 -16.86 -5.15
C GLU A 119 6.35 -17.37 -6.38
N THR A 120 6.10 -18.61 -6.80
CA THR A 120 6.78 -19.22 -7.95
C THR A 120 6.44 -18.52 -9.28
N HIS A 121 5.18 -18.11 -9.45
CA HIS A 121 4.69 -17.66 -10.76
C HIS A 121 4.61 -16.14 -10.93
N GLY A 122 4.73 -15.36 -9.86
CA GLY A 122 4.54 -13.91 -9.93
C GLY A 122 5.63 -13.06 -9.26
N ALA A 123 6.53 -13.64 -8.44
CA ALA A 123 7.37 -12.83 -7.55
C ALA A 123 8.31 -11.87 -8.29
N VAL A 124 8.78 -12.25 -9.48
CA VAL A 124 9.70 -11.43 -10.29
C VAL A 124 8.95 -10.31 -11.01
N THR A 125 7.77 -10.58 -11.56
CA THR A 125 7.05 -9.64 -12.42
C THR A 125 6.08 -8.75 -11.67
N ASN A 126 5.50 -9.24 -10.57
CA ASN A 126 4.42 -8.58 -9.84
C ASN A 126 4.57 -8.72 -8.31
N PRO A 127 5.71 -8.31 -7.71
CA PRO A 127 6.01 -8.59 -6.31
C PRO A 127 4.95 -8.07 -5.33
N THR A 128 4.38 -6.89 -5.57
CA THR A 128 3.33 -6.30 -4.72
C THR A 128 2.00 -7.04 -4.85
N ALA A 129 1.61 -7.44 -6.07
CA ALA A 129 0.39 -8.19 -6.29
C ALA A 129 0.46 -9.62 -5.71
N VAL A 130 1.63 -10.26 -5.80
CA VAL A 130 1.92 -11.55 -5.14
C VAL A 130 1.78 -11.41 -3.63
N ALA A 131 2.43 -10.40 -3.03
CA ALA A 131 2.32 -10.17 -1.59
C ALA A 131 0.86 -9.97 -1.17
N GLN A 132 0.05 -9.24 -1.94
CA GLN A 132 -1.38 -9.06 -1.67
C GLN A 132 -2.17 -10.38 -1.75
N ALA A 133 -1.88 -11.22 -2.74
CA ALA A 133 -2.53 -12.53 -2.88
C ALA A 133 -2.15 -13.47 -1.72
N CYS A 134 -0.86 -13.60 -1.41
CA CYS A 134 -0.36 -14.42 -0.31
C CYS A 134 -0.87 -13.93 1.05
N GLU A 135 -0.85 -12.62 1.29
CA GLU A 135 -1.40 -12.00 2.51
C GLU A 135 -2.87 -12.38 2.67
N LYS A 136 -3.67 -12.26 1.60
CA LYS A 136 -5.09 -12.61 1.64
C LYS A 136 -5.30 -14.09 1.97
N VAL A 137 -4.57 -15.00 1.31
CA VAL A 137 -4.66 -16.44 1.55
C VAL A 137 -4.40 -16.77 3.03
N LEU A 138 -3.32 -16.22 3.60
CA LEU A 138 -2.95 -16.48 4.99
C LEU A 138 -3.95 -15.85 5.98
N ILE A 139 -4.48 -14.65 5.69
CA ILE A 139 -5.52 -14.03 6.51
C ILE A 139 -6.79 -14.87 6.53
N ASP A 140 -7.24 -15.35 5.36
CA ASP A 140 -8.46 -16.17 5.24
C ASP A 140 -8.29 -17.53 5.95
N ALA A 141 -7.06 -18.06 5.99
CA ALA A 141 -6.70 -19.26 6.76
C ALA A 141 -6.49 -18.99 8.26
N GLY A 142 -6.69 -17.77 8.75
CA GLY A 142 -6.52 -17.39 10.17
C GLY A 142 -5.05 -17.17 10.61
N ARG A 143 -4.08 -17.25 9.70
CA ARG A 143 -2.63 -17.11 9.95
C ARG A 143 -2.17 -15.66 9.86
N ARG A 144 -2.83 -14.75 10.60
CA ARG A 144 -2.60 -13.30 10.48
C ARG A 144 -1.17 -12.87 10.86
N ASP A 145 -0.55 -13.51 11.83
CA ASP A 145 0.81 -13.13 12.26
C ASP A 145 1.85 -13.45 11.19
N GLU A 146 1.71 -14.58 10.51
CA GLU A 146 2.57 -14.93 9.38
C GLU A 146 2.29 -14.04 8.16
N ALA A 147 1.01 -13.77 7.87
CA ALA A 147 0.63 -12.84 6.82
C ALA A 147 1.31 -11.48 7.03
N TYR A 148 1.34 -11.03 8.30
CA TYR A 148 2.02 -9.80 8.67
C TYR A 148 3.53 -9.88 8.43
N SER A 149 4.20 -10.86 9.02
CA SER A 149 5.66 -10.94 9.00
C SER A 149 6.24 -11.11 7.60
N ARG A 150 5.52 -11.80 6.70
CA ARG A 150 6.01 -12.12 5.35
C ARG A 150 5.56 -11.12 4.30
N PHE A 151 4.31 -10.67 4.35
CA PHE A 151 3.70 -10.03 3.18
C PHE A 151 3.10 -8.65 3.47
N ALA A 152 2.64 -8.36 4.69
CA ALA A 152 1.84 -7.15 4.95
C ALA A 152 2.53 -5.84 4.56
N LEU A 153 3.84 -5.72 4.83
CA LEU A 153 4.57 -4.49 4.52
C LEU A 153 4.54 -4.24 3.01
N ARG A 154 4.91 -5.22 2.19
CA ARG A 154 4.85 -5.08 0.73
C ARG A 154 3.42 -5.00 0.21
N ALA A 155 2.51 -5.82 0.72
CA ALA A 155 1.12 -5.88 0.28
C ALA A 155 0.35 -4.56 0.55
N GLY A 156 0.80 -3.80 1.55
CA GLY A 156 0.23 -2.50 1.92
C GLY A 156 0.81 -1.31 1.17
N GLU A 157 1.80 -1.51 0.29
CA GLU A 157 2.50 -0.44 -0.43
C GLU A 157 1.51 0.49 -1.16
N ALA A 158 1.77 1.79 -1.06
CA ALA A 158 0.91 2.83 -1.61
C ALA A 158 1.75 4.02 -2.11
N SER A 159 1.13 4.93 -2.85
CA SER A 159 1.80 6.10 -3.44
C SER A 159 2.36 7.10 -2.42
N THR A 160 1.96 7.01 -1.15
CA THR A 160 2.48 7.86 -0.06
C THR A 160 2.70 7.04 1.19
N TYR A 161 3.71 7.41 1.99
CA TYR A 161 4.03 6.79 3.27
C TYR A 161 2.86 6.82 4.27
N VAL A 162 2.08 7.92 4.27
CA VAL A 162 0.87 8.05 5.08
C VAL A 162 -0.19 7.02 4.66
N ALA A 163 -0.45 6.88 3.36
CA ALA A 163 -1.40 5.89 2.86
C ALA A 163 -0.93 4.46 3.15
N TRP A 164 0.36 4.19 2.93
CA TRP A 164 0.96 2.88 3.18
C TRP A 164 0.80 2.47 4.65
N PHE A 165 1.20 3.33 5.58
CA PHE A 165 1.01 3.10 7.01
C PHE A 165 -0.46 2.85 7.38
N ARG A 166 -1.38 3.67 6.86
CA ARG A 166 -2.82 3.52 7.14
C ARG A 166 -3.40 2.20 6.60
N VAL A 167 -2.96 1.76 5.42
CA VAL A 167 -3.40 0.48 4.83
C VAL A 167 -3.00 -0.68 5.73
N VAL A 168 -1.74 -0.75 6.15
CA VAL A 168 -1.25 -1.82 7.03
C VAL A 168 -1.95 -1.76 8.39
N ARG A 169 -2.01 -0.57 9.02
CA ARG A 169 -2.68 -0.37 10.32
C ARG A 169 -4.15 -0.80 10.29
N LYS A 170 -4.87 -0.50 9.20
CA LYS A 170 -6.27 -0.89 9.04
C LYS A 170 -6.45 -2.41 8.94
N LYS A 171 -5.54 -3.12 8.26
CA LYS A 171 -5.61 -4.59 8.11
C LYS A 171 -5.20 -5.33 9.38
N TYR A 172 -4.36 -4.72 10.23
CA TYR A 172 -3.82 -5.33 11.45
C TYR A 172 -4.12 -4.49 12.71
N PRO A 173 -5.41 -4.35 13.11
CA PRO A 173 -5.80 -3.50 14.23
C PRO A 173 -5.28 -3.98 15.60
N GLY A 174 -4.88 -5.25 15.72
CA GLY A 174 -4.31 -5.81 16.96
C GLY A 174 -2.83 -5.47 17.19
N ARG A 175 -2.14 -4.89 16.20
CA ARG A 175 -0.72 -4.51 16.30
C ARG A 175 -0.58 -3.05 16.72
N ARG A 176 0.42 -2.77 17.56
CA ARG A 176 0.70 -1.41 18.03
C ARG A 176 1.13 -0.53 16.85
N PRO A 177 0.59 0.69 16.69
CA PRO A 177 0.98 1.62 15.63
C PRO A 177 2.49 1.86 15.55
N GLN A 178 3.17 1.96 16.69
CA GLN A 178 4.63 2.12 16.79
C GLN A 178 5.39 0.97 16.13
N GLY A 179 4.95 -0.28 16.38
CA GLY A 179 5.58 -1.46 15.79
C GLY A 179 5.40 -1.50 14.28
N ILE A 180 4.18 -1.20 13.81
CA ILE A 180 3.91 -1.11 12.36
C ILE A 180 4.76 -0.03 11.70
N LEU A 181 4.89 1.14 12.33
CA LEU A 181 5.72 2.22 11.81
C LEU A 181 7.19 1.80 11.75
N ALA A 182 7.72 1.18 12.81
CA ALA A 182 9.10 0.72 12.85
C ALA A 182 9.40 -0.33 11.76
N ASP A 183 8.53 -1.31 11.59
CA ASP A 183 8.65 -2.34 10.56
C ASP A 183 8.63 -1.73 9.15
N LEU A 184 7.76 -0.75 8.91
CA LEU A 184 7.69 -0.04 7.64
C LEU A 184 8.93 0.83 7.37
N VAL A 185 9.42 1.54 8.38
CA VAL A 185 10.66 2.33 8.28
C VAL A 185 11.85 1.43 7.93
N ALA A 186 11.90 0.21 8.48
CA ALA A 186 12.93 -0.77 8.15
C ALA A 186 12.92 -1.22 6.67
N THR A 187 11.82 -1.00 5.93
CA THR A 187 11.77 -1.26 4.47
C THR A 187 12.45 -0.18 3.63
N THR A 188 12.69 1.01 4.19
CA THR A 188 13.36 2.14 3.54
C THR A 188 14.40 2.76 4.50
N PRO A 189 15.45 2.01 4.88
CA PRO A 189 16.35 2.39 5.96
C PRO A 189 17.16 3.67 5.69
N ASP A 190 17.34 4.04 4.41
CA ASP A 190 18.12 5.22 4.00
C ASP A 190 17.33 6.54 4.09
N GLU A 191 16.00 6.46 4.19
CA GLU A 191 15.11 7.62 4.20
C GLU A 191 14.00 7.61 5.27
N PRO A 192 14.32 7.34 6.56
CA PRO A 192 13.33 7.33 7.65
C PRO A 192 12.45 8.59 7.74
N GLY A 193 13.01 9.76 7.47
CA GLY A 193 12.32 11.06 7.52
C GLY A 193 11.09 11.14 6.62
N LYS A 194 11.01 10.35 5.54
CA LYS A 194 9.80 10.28 4.69
C LYS A 194 8.57 9.74 5.43
N TRP A 195 8.77 9.01 6.53
CA TRP A 195 7.71 8.50 7.40
C TRP A 195 7.20 9.52 8.43
N PHE A 196 7.80 10.72 8.53
CA PHE A 196 7.40 11.76 9.50
C PHE A 196 5.90 12.06 9.48
N ALA A 197 5.34 12.29 8.29
CA ALA A 197 3.93 12.62 8.15
C ALA A 197 3.04 11.45 8.61
N ALA A 198 3.44 10.21 8.36
CA ALA A 198 2.71 9.02 8.79
C ALA A 198 2.73 8.87 10.31
N ALA A 199 3.88 9.08 10.95
CA ALA A 199 4.05 9.05 12.39
C ALA A 199 3.23 10.17 13.07
N LYS A 200 3.35 11.41 12.58
CA LYS A 200 2.59 12.57 13.08
C LYS A 200 1.09 12.36 12.96
N ASP A 201 0.59 11.88 11.81
CA ASP A 201 -0.85 11.59 11.60
C ASP A 201 -1.38 10.47 12.50
N ALA A 202 -0.48 9.65 13.05
CA ALA A 202 -0.77 8.61 14.01
C ALA A 202 -0.58 9.06 15.47
N GLU A 203 -0.27 10.35 15.68
CA GLU A 203 0.05 10.95 16.99
C GLU A 203 1.27 10.30 17.68
N LEU A 204 2.15 9.69 16.89
CA LEU A 204 3.43 9.13 17.31
C LEU A 204 4.50 10.21 17.27
N PHE A 205 4.35 11.23 18.13
CA PHE A 205 5.14 12.46 18.05
C PHE A 205 6.62 12.23 18.33
N GLN A 206 6.97 11.40 19.32
CA GLN A 206 8.37 11.08 19.60
C GLN A 206 9.01 10.37 18.40
N GLU A 207 8.35 9.33 17.90
CA GLU A 207 8.83 8.58 16.74
C GLU A 207 8.95 9.47 15.50
N ALA A 208 8.01 10.41 15.30
CA ALA A 208 8.09 11.38 14.22
C ALA A 208 9.37 12.22 14.31
N ILE A 209 9.73 12.73 15.50
CA ILE A 209 10.97 13.49 15.70
C ILE A 209 12.21 12.61 15.46
N ASP A 210 12.24 11.40 16.00
CA ASP A 210 13.36 10.47 15.81
C ASP A 210 13.64 10.18 14.32
N LEU A 211 12.59 10.10 13.50
CA LEU A 211 12.71 9.87 12.05
C LEU A 211 13.39 11.05 11.33
N VAL A 212 12.99 12.28 11.65
CA VAL A 212 13.54 13.49 11.00
C VAL A 212 14.88 13.94 11.56
N GLN A 213 15.30 13.40 12.69
CA GLN A 213 16.67 13.55 13.17
C GLN A 213 17.64 12.67 12.36
N LYS A 214 17.20 11.48 11.93
CA LYS A 214 17.99 10.49 11.18
C LYS A 214 18.14 10.83 9.70
N SER A 215 17.09 11.32 9.05
CA SER A 215 17.17 11.73 7.64
C SER A 215 16.21 12.86 7.31
N GLN A 216 16.44 13.46 6.15
CA GLN A 216 15.63 14.58 5.67
C GLN A 216 14.16 14.20 5.47
N ALA A 217 13.27 15.13 5.83
CA ALA A 217 11.86 15.15 5.46
C ALA A 217 11.55 16.42 4.65
N ASP A 218 10.33 16.49 4.09
CA ASP A 218 9.86 17.71 3.44
C ASP A 218 9.78 18.87 4.46
N VAL A 219 10.58 19.91 4.20
CA VAL A 219 10.71 21.08 5.09
C VAL A 219 9.37 21.80 5.29
N ARG A 220 8.53 21.87 4.26
CA ARG A 220 7.21 22.51 4.36
C ARG A 220 6.26 21.73 5.26
N THR A 221 6.37 20.41 5.27
CA THR A 221 5.63 19.53 6.18
C THR A 221 6.10 19.71 7.63
N LEU A 222 7.40 19.85 7.86
CA LEU A 222 7.96 20.16 9.19
C LEU A 222 7.51 21.54 9.69
N LEU A 223 7.58 22.57 8.83
CA LEU A 223 7.10 23.91 9.13
C LEU A 223 5.63 23.95 9.52
N ARG A 224 4.79 23.27 8.74
CA ARG A 224 3.36 23.15 9.03
C ARG A 224 3.13 22.46 10.37
N ALA A 225 3.88 21.40 10.68
CA ALA A 225 3.79 20.74 11.98
C ALA A 225 4.21 21.66 13.13
N ALA A 226 5.28 22.43 12.98
CA ALA A 226 5.74 23.40 13.97
C ALA A 226 4.68 24.49 14.27
N HIS A 227 3.92 24.90 13.26
CA HIS A 227 2.84 25.87 13.42
C HIS A 227 1.59 25.23 14.03
N ASP A 228 1.06 24.17 13.41
CA ASP A 228 -0.26 23.60 13.71
C ASP A 228 -0.33 22.92 15.09
N TYR A 229 0.82 22.54 15.64
CA TYR A 229 0.90 21.84 16.93
C TYR A 229 1.46 22.68 18.07
N ALA A 230 1.78 23.97 17.84
CA ALA A 230 2.42 24.83 18.85
C ALA A 230 1.64 24.90 20.17
N ASP A 231 0.31 24.91 20.12
CA ASP A 231 -0.54 24.98 21.31
C ASP A 231 -0.81 23.60 21.95
N ARG A 232 -0.97 22.57 21.13
CA ARG A 232 -1.45 21.24 21.57
C ARG A 232 -0.34 20.28 21.92
N GLN A 233 0.81 20.40 21.26
CA GLN A 233 2.00 19.58 21.46
C GLN A 233 3.25 20.47 21.31
N PRO A 234 3.49 21.41 22.26
CA PRO A 234 4.52 22.43 22.13
C PRO A 234 5.94 21.87 21.90
N TRP A 235 6.30 20.81 22.63
CA TRP A 235 7.60 20.13 22.46
C TRP A 235 7.77 19.57 21.05
N PHE A 236 6.78 18.85 20.54
CA PHE A 236 6.82 18.27 19.19
C PHE A 236 6.92 19.38 18.12
N ALA A 237 6.15 20.45 18.27
CA ALA A 237 6.18 21.59 17.37
C ALA A 237 7.55 22.29 17.37
N MET A 238 8.16 22.46 18.53
CA MET A 238 9.52 22.99 18.67
C MET A 238 10.54 22.11 17.94
N GLU A 239 10.54 20.80 18.21
CA GLU A 239 11.46 19.85 17.56
C GLU A 239 11.27 19.79 16.04
N ALA A 240 10.03 19.84 15.55
CA ALA A 240 9.74 19.91 14.12
C ALA A 240 10.29 21.20 13.49
N GLY A 241 10.21 22.33 14.19
CA GLY A 241 10.78 23.61 13.76
C GLY A 241 12.30 23.61 13.73
N LEU A 242 12.95 23.06 14.76
CA LEU A 242 14.41 22.85 14.80
C LEU A 242 14.87 21.95 13.66
N ALA A 243 14.16 20.85 13.41
CA ALA A 243 14.44 19.95 12.29
C ALA A 243 14.27 20.66 10.94
N ALA A 244 13.25 21.50 10.77
CA ALA A 244 13.05 22.28 9.55
C ALA A 244 14.27 23.19 9.28
N LEU A 245 14.71 23.93 10.30
CA LEU A 245 15.88 24.81 10.21
C LEU A 245 17.17 24.03 9.91
N LYS A 246 17.38 22.87 10.55
CA LYS A 246 18.51 21.97 10.23
C LYS A 246 18.51 21.57 8.76
N TRP A 247 17.39 21.05 8.24
CA TRP A 247 17.33 20.57 6.87
C TRP A 247 17.37 21.71 5.83
N MET A 248 16.86 22.89 6.17
CA MET A 248 17.05 24.11 5.39
C MET A 248 18.53 24.49 5.26
N LEU A 249 19.30 24.36 6.36
CA LEU A 249 20.74 24.61 6.33
C LEU A 249 21.42 23.57 5.48
N GLU A 250 21.15 22.28 5.70
CA GLU A 250 21.89 21.17 5.09
C GLU A 250 21.60 20.96 3.60
N ALA A 251 20.45 21.40 3.08
CA ALA A 251 20.02 21.12 1.70
C ALA A 251 20.37 22.24 0.70
N PRO A 252 21.39 22.06 -0.18
CA PRO A 252 21.83 23.10 -1.12
C PRO A 252 20.87 23.37 -2.30
N HIS A 253 19.81 22.58 -2.47
CA HIS A 253 18.96 22.61 -3.68
C HIS A 253 17.51 23.05 -3.38
N PHE A 254 17.19 23.38 -2.13
CA PHE A 254 15.90 23.99 -1.85
C PHE A 254 15.96 25.47 -2.24
N GLU A 255 15.01 25.92 -3.05
CA GLU A 255 14.68 27.34 -3.18
C GLU A 255 14.01 27.79 -1.87
N ILE A 256 14.83 28.00 -0.85
CA ILE A 256 14.38 28.47 0.47
C ILE A 256 14.26 29.98 0.41
N THR A 257 13.07 30.49 0.71
CA THR A 257 12.85 31.93 0.83
C THR A 257 13.23 32.44 2.22
N ASN A 258 13.64 33.71 2.31
CA ASN A 258 13.84 34.36 3.62
C ASN A 258 12.58 34.28 4.49
N THR A 259 11.40 34.35 3.88
CA THR A 259 10.11 34.20 4.56
C THR A 259 9.94 32.82 5.19
N GLU A 260 10.28 31.73 4.47
CA GLU A 260 10.22 30.38 5.03
C GLU A 260 11.18 30.20 6.22
N ILE A 261 12.39 30.80 6.15
CA ILE A 261 13.37 30.79 7.25
C ILE A 261 12.81 31.50 8.49
N TRP A 262 12.26 32.70 8.31
CA TRP A 262 11.64 33.45 9.40
C TRP A 262 10.43 32.74 9.99
N ASN A 263 9.60 32.12 9.16
CA ASN A 263 8.46 31.33 9.61
C ASN A 263 8.92 30.13 10.44
N ALA A 264 10.00 29.45 10.02
CA ALA A 264 10.58 28.35 10.79
C ALA A 264 11.07 28.81 12.16
N TYR A 265 11.85 29.89 12.19
CA TYR A 265 12.39 30.47 13.42
C TYR A 265 11.28 30.91 14.36
N ASN A 266 10.29 31.66 13.87
CA ASN A 266 9.19 32.15 14.68
C ASN A 266 8.32 31.02 15.21
N ALA A 267 7.96 30.03 14.38
CA ALA A 267 7.19 28.87 14.83
C ALA A 267 7.95 28.09 15.91
N THR A 268 9.26 27.86 15.71
CA THR A 268 10.12 27.21 16.70
C THR A 268 10.14 27.98 18.03
N ARG A 269 10.33 29.30 17.98
CA ARG A 269 10.36 30.15 19.18
C ARG A 269 9.03 30.17 19.92
N VAL A 270 7.91 30.26 19.20
CA VAL A 270 6.56 30.22 19.79
C VAL A 270 6.31 28.87 20.47
N ALA A 271 6.60 27.76 19.80
CA ALA A 271 6.46 26.43 20.35
C ALA A 271 7.39 26.18 21.54
N ALA A 272 8.64 26.65 21.49
CA ALA A 272 9.60 26.54 22.58
C ALA A 272 9.16 27.34 23.82
N ASN A 273 8.60 28.54 23.63
CA ASN A 273 8.00 29.31 24.72
C ASN A 273 6.83 28.55 25.35
N ALA A 274 5.94 27.99 24.54
CA ALA A 274 4.80 27.22 25.03
C ALA A 274 5.22 25.90 25.72
N ALA A 275 6.40 25.37 25.39
CA ALA A 275 7.00 24.21 26.03
C ALA A 275 7.84 24.53 27.28
N ASP A 276 8.04 25.81 27.61
CA ASP A 276 9.00 26.28 28.63
C ASP A 276 10.46 25.82 28.37
N LEU A 277 10.82 25.67 27.09
CA LEU A 277 12.14 25.21 26.62
C LEU A 277 12.80 26.23 25.70
N ARG A 278 12.43 27.52 25.84
CA ARG A 278 12.91 28.59 24.96
C ARG A 278 14.43 28.67 24.94
N ASP A 279 15.06 28.74 26.11
CA ASP A 279 16.49 28.97 26.21
C ASP A 279 17.27 27.80 25.61
N GLU A 280 16.86 26.56 25.90
CA GLU A 280 17.42 25.35 25.30
C GLU A 280 17.29 25.36 23.77
N ALA A 281 16.10 25.69 23.25
CA ALA A 281 15.87 25.75 21.81
C ALA A 281 16.75 26.81 21.13
N MET A 282 16.93 27.97 21.76
CA MET A 282 17.77 29.04 21.22
C MET A 282 19.26 28.66 21.26
N ASP A 283 19.72 27.98 22.31
CA ASP A 283 21.09 27.48 22.40
C ASP A 283 21.38 26.42 21.33
N ARG A 284 20.45 25.49 21.10
CA ARG A 284 20.54 24.50 20.01
C ARG A 284 20.57 25.17 18.63
N LEU A 285 19.82 26.25 18.43
CA LEU A 285 19.88 27.03 17.18
C LEU A 285 21.20 27.77 17.01
N ARG A 286 21.74 28.37 18.07
CA ARG A 286 23.06 29.01 18.03
C ARG A 286 24.14 28.00 17.68
N GLU A 287 24.12 26.82 18.30
CA GLU A 287 25.05 25.74 17.99
C GLU A 287 24.94 25.30 16.53
N LEU A 288 23.71 25.13 16.04
CA LEU A 288 23.44 24.71 14.66
C LEU A 288 23.97 25.71 13.62
N LEU A 289 23.81 27.02 13.88
CA LEU A 289 24.26 28.09 12.99
C LEU A 289 25.75 28.43 13.14
N GLY A 290 26.35 28.13 14.29
CA GLY A 290 27.76 28.38 14.60
C GLY A 290 28.75 27.40 13.95
N ARG A 291 28.27 26.34 13.29
CA ARG A 291 29.13 25.35 12.61
C ARG A 291 29.82 25.99 11.39
N ASP A 292 31.15 25.92 11.33
CA ASP A 292 31.97 26.58 10.31
C ASP A 292 31.57 26.25 8.86
N SER A 293 31.07 25.04 8.60
CA SER A 293 30.59 24.59 7.28
C SER A 293 29.26 25.22 6.81
N VAL A 294 28.65 26.06 7.65
CA VAL A 294 27.30 26.58 7.48
C VAL A 294 27.26 28.13 7.57
N ARG A 295 28.38 28.77 7.91
CA ARG A 295 28.47 30.21 8.21
C ARG A 295 28.08 31.11 7.02
N ASP A 296 28.29 30.65 5.79
CA ASP A 296 27.95 31.39 4.55
C ASP A 296 26.54 31.09 4.01
N ARG A 297 25.78 30.17 4.63
CA ARG A 297 24.46 29.78 4.13
C ARG A 297 23.42 30.88 4.39
N VAL A 298 22.42 30.96 3.49
CA VAL A 298 21.36 32.00 3.51
C VAL A 298 20.67 32.07 4.87
N VAL A 299 20.32 30.92 5.44
CA VAL A 299 19.67 30.80 6.76
C VAL A 299 20.51 31.46 7.86
N THR A 300 21.83 31.23 7.89
CA THR A 300 22.75 31.84 8.87
C THR A 300 22.78 33.36 8.72
N ARG A 301 22.86 33.88 7.49
CA ARG A 301 22.83 35.34 7.24
C ARG A 301 21.50 35.98 7.64
N VAL A 302 20.39 35.26 7.50
CA VAL A 302 19.06 35.77 7.87
C VAL A 302 18.89 35.83 9.39
N LEU A 303 19.38 34.83 10.13
CA LEU A 303 19.10 34.68 11.58
C LEU A 303 20.21 35.20 12.50
N SER A 304 21.43 35.46 12.00
CA SER A 304 22.60 35.81 12.83
C SER A 304 22.41 37.06 13.69
N ARG A 305 21.67 38.07 13.19
CA ARG A 305 21.37 39.29 13.97
C ARG A 305 20.46 39.03 15.18
N GLU A 306 19.44 38.19 15.03
CA GLU A 306 18.49 37.89 16.12
C GLU A 306 19.10 37.01 17.21
N LEU A 307 20.02 36.12 16.83
CA LEU A 307 20.62 35.17 17.74
C LEU A 307 21.91 35.69 18.41
N GLY A 308 22.32 36.92 18.10
CA GLY A 308 23.50 37.56 18.67
C GLY A 308 24.82 36.93 18.21
N LEU A 309 24.86 36.38 16.99
CA LEU A 309 26.00 35.65 16.42
C LEU A 309 26.95 36.56 15.59
N SER A 310 26.83 37.88 15.73
CA SER A 310 27.65 38.89 15.02
C SER A 310 29.03 39.07 15.65
#